data_AF-A0AA43F2N3-F1
#
_entry.id   AF-A0AA43F2N3-F1
#
_cell.length_a   1.000
_cell.length_b   1.000
_cell.length_c   1.000
_cell.angle_alpha   90.00
_cell.angle_beta   90.00
_cell.angle_gamma   90.00
#
_symmetry.space_group_name_H-M   'P 1'
#
loop_
_entity.id
_entity.type
_entity.pdbx_description
1 polymer ?
#
loop_
_entity_poly.entity_id
_entity_poly.type
_entity_poly.pdbx_seq_one_letter_code
_entity_poly.pdbx_strand_id
1 'polypeptide(L)'
;SVVVAIVQGTLGGLIFWILGIHGALLWGVVMMFLSLIPAVGAGLVWAPAALYFLVTGEYWQGIVLVAFGVLVIGLVDNILRPILVGKSTRMPDYLVLVSTLGGISVLGVSGLVTGPLVAALFIAVWEVVGASKTAGEPPG
;
A
#
# COMPACT_ATOMS: atom_id res chain seq x y z
N SER A 1 7.92 4.68 -3.55
CA SER A 1 7.02 4.88 -2.39
C SER A 1 6.31 6.24 -2.39
N VAL A 2 7.01 7.35 -2.62
CA VAL A 2 6.40 8.71 -2.65
C VAL A 2 5.27 8.84 -3.67
N VAL A 3 5.45 8.32 -4.90
CA VAL A 3 4.40 8.36 -5.94
C VAL A 3 3.13 7.62 -5.51
N VAL A 4 3.28 6.43 -4.91
CA VAL A 4 2.14 5.66 -4.38
C VAL A 4 1.45 6.44 -3.28
N ALA A 5 2.21 7.08 -2.39
CA ALA A 5 1.66 7.86 -1.29
C ALA A 5 0.87 9.08 -1.75
N ILE A 6 1.35 9.78 -2.79
CA ILE A 6 0.61 10.89 -3.41
C ILE A 6 -0.68 10.36 -4.03
N VAL A 7 -0.60 9.34 -4.88
CA VAL A 7 -1.78 8.79 -5.58
C VAL A 7 -2.82 8.27 -4.58
N GLN A 8 -2.41 7.53 -3.54
CA GLN A 8 -3.33 7.02 -2.52
C GLN A 8 -3.92 8.12 -1.66
N GLY A 9 -3.12 9.08 -1.21
CA GLY A 9 -3.62 10.21 -0.42
C GLY A 9 -4.62 11.06 -1.21
N THR A 10 -4.37 11.29 -2.50
CA THR A 10 -5.28 12.02 -3.37
C THR A 10 -6.58 11.25 -3.60
N LEU A 11 -6.51 9.97 -3.97
CA LEU A 11 -7.71 9.14 -4.18
C LEU A 11 -8.54 8.98 -2.91
N GLY A 12 -7.87 8.77 -1.77
CA GLY A 12 -8.49 8.66 -0.46
C GLY A 12 -9.17 9.95 0.00
N GLY A 13 -8.49 11.10 -0.17
CA GLY A 13 -9.08 12.41 0.11
C GLY A 13 -10.25 12.73 -0.81
N LEU A 14 -10.16 12.38 -2.09
CA LEU A 14 -11.21 12.62 -3.07
C LEU A 14 -12.48 11.82 -2.75
N ILE A 15 -12.36 10.52 -2.46
CA ILE A 15 -13.53 9.68 -2.18
C ILE A 15 -14.21 10.12 -0.87
N PHE A 16 -13.43 10.49 0.15
CA PHE A 16 -13.99 10.99 1.40
C PHE A 16 -14.65 12.37 1.23
N TRP A 17 -14.13 13.21 0.35
CA TRP A 17 -14.76 14.49 0.01
C TRP A 17 -16.09 14.28 -0.72
N ILE A 18 -16.12 13.37 -1.71
CA ILE A 18 -17.34 13.02 -2.47
C ILE A 18 -18.41 12.43 -1.54
N LEU A 19 -18.01 11.63 -0.56
CA LEU A 19 -18.92 11.00 0.40
C LEU A 19 -19.36 11.94 1.55
N GLY A 20 -18.91 13.20 1.54
CA GLY A 20 -19.30 14.20 2.55
C GLY A 20 -18.66 13.95 3.93
N ILE A 21 -17.57 13.20 4.00
CA ILE A 21 -16.86 12.97 5.27
C ILE A 21 -16.17 14.25 5.70
N HIS A 22 -16.50 14.73 6.91
CA HIS A 22 -15.79 15.86 7.52
C HIS A 22 -14.31 15.51 7.70
N GLY A 23 -13.42 16.43 7.31
CA GLY A 23 -11.98 16.22 7.39
C GLY A 23 -11.39 15.34 6.29
N ALA A 24 -12.02 15.26 5.11
CA ALA A 24 -11.53 14.49 3.96
C ALA A 24 -10.05 14.73 3.62
N LEU A 25 -9.58 15.99 3.70
CA LEU A 25 -8.17 16.32 3.51
C LEU A 25 -7.27 15.67 4.57
N LEU A 26 -7.70 15.71 5.84
CA LEU A 26 -6.98 15.14 6.98
C LEU A 26 -6.83 13.63 6.82
N TRP A 27 -7.92 12.95 6.45
CA TRP A 27 -7.91 11.52 6.16
C TRP A 27 -7.11 11.14 4.92
N GLY A 28 -7.12 11.97 3.87
CA GLY A 28 -6.25 11.78 2.70
C GLY A 28 -4.77 11.87 3.07
N VAL A 29 -4.39 12.80 3.93
CA VAL A 29 -3.03 12.91 4.48
C VAL A 29 -2.68 11.68 5.34
N VAL A 30 -3.61 11.22 6.18
CA VAL A 30 -3.43 9.98 6.96
C VAL A 30 -3.22 8.78 6.02
N MET A 31 -4.01 8.64 4.95
CA MET A 31 -3.79 7.61 3.93
C MET A 31 -2.44 7.75 3.23
N MET A 32 -1.99 8.96 2.95
CA MET A 32 -0.65 9.20 2.37
C MET A 32 0.45 8.63 3.28
N PHE A 33 0.39 8.89 4.59
CA PHE A 33 1.37 8.34 5.53
C PHE A 33 1.24 6.82 5.70
N LEU A 34 0.01 6.30 5.84
CA LEU A 34 -0.19 4.86 6.01
C LEU A 34 0.17 4.07 4.75
N SER A 35 0.03 4.63 3.55
CA SER A 35 0.41 3.96 2.29
C SER A 35 1.90 3.59 2.22
N LEU A 36 2.74 4.14 3.10
CA LEU A 36 4.12 3.69 3.26
C LEU A 36 4.17 2.20 3.66
N ILE A 37 3.14 1.72 4.37
CA ILE A 37 2.90 0.31 4.70
C ILE A 37 2.20 -0.35 3.50
N PRO A 38 2.89 -1.22 2.73
CA PRO A 38 2.33 -1.78 1.51
C PRO A 38 1.15 -2.73 1.77
N ALA A 39 0.22 -2.78 0.83
CA ALA A 39 -0.96 -3.66 0.80
C ALA A 39 -1.96 -3.52 1.98
N VAL A 40 -1.58 -2.85 3.07
CA VAL A 40 -2.38 -2.74 4.29
C VAL A 40 -2.72 -1.28 4.61
N GLY A 41 -1.85 -0.33 4.25
CA GLY A 41 -1.94 1.07 4.64
C GLY A 41 -3.24 1.77 4.25
N ALA A 42 -3.64 1.69 2.99
CA ALA A 42 -4.91 2.28 2.53
C ALA A 42 -6.13 1.53 3.08
N GLY A 43 -6.08 0.20 3.10
CA GLY A 43 -7.15 -0.66 3.61
C GLY A 43 -7.52 -0.36 5.06
N LEU A 44 -6.52 -0.06 5.89
CA LEU A 44 -6.71 0.31 7.29
C LEU A 44 -7.51 1.60 7.48
N VAL A 45 -7.58 2.48 6.48
CA VAL A 45 -8.31 3.75 6.59
C VAL A 45 -9.70 3.64 6.01
N TRP A 46 -9.84 3.15 4.78
CA TRP A 46 -11.15 3.13 4.12
C TRP A 46 -12.05 2.01 4.64
N ALA A 47 -11.51 0.85 5.07
CA ALA A 47 -12.35 -0.27 5.49
C ALA A 47 -13.10 -0.01 6.81
N PRO A 48 -12.48 0.54 7.87
CA PRO A 48 -13.23 0.94 9.07
C PRO A 48 -14.23 2.07 8.79
N ALA A 49 -13.89 3.02 7.92
CA ALA A 49 -14.80 4.10 7.52
C ALA A 49 -16.01 3.55 6.75
N ALA A 50 -15.81 2.59 5.85
CA ALA A 50 -16.90 1.92 5.15
C ALA A 50 -17.78 1.11 6.11
N LEU A 51 -17.16 0.37 7.04
CA LEU A 51 -17.90 -0.37 8.06
C LEU A 51 -18.74 0.57 8.93
N TYR A 52 -18.18 1.71 9.33
CA TYR A 52 -18.90 2.73 10.09
C TYR A 52 -20.17 3.17 9.36
N PHE A 53 -20.08 3.53 8.08
CA PHE A 53 -21.24 3.92 7.28
C PHE A 53 -22.30 2.84 7.15
N LEU A 54 -21.88 1.58 6.96
CA LEU A 54 -22.82 0.46 6.88
C LEU A 54 -23.55 0.22 8.21
N VAL A 55 -22.87 0.40 9.34
CA VAL A 55 -23.45 0.21 10.69
C VAL A 55 -24.33 1.39 11.10
N THR A 56 -24.03 2.62 10.65
CA THR A 56 -24.85 3.81 10.92
C THR A 56 -26.07 3.94 10.01
N GLY A 57 -26.27 3.02 9.05
CA GLY A 57 -27.41 3.01 8.14
C GLY A 57 -27.23 3.82 6.86
N GLU A 58 -26.06 4.42 6.66
CA GLU A 58 -25.65 5.18 5.47
C GLU A 58 -25.12 4.21 4.38
N TYR A 59 -26.00 3.30 3.96
CA TYR A 59 -25.62 2.18 3.08
C TYR A 59 -25.05 2.64 1.73
N TRP A 60 -25.51 3.77 1.21
CA TRP A 60 -25.01 4.33 -0.05
C TRP A 60 -23.54 4.71 0.06
N GLN A 61 -23.15 5.49 1.08
CA GLN A 61 -21.74 5.85 1.29
C GLN A 61 -20.89 4.62 1.57
N GLY A 62 -21.39 3.69 2.38
CA GLY A 62 -20.68 2.45 2.71
C GLY A 62 -20.37 1.62 1.47
N ILE A 63 -21.37 1.33 0.64
CA ILE A 63 -21.20 0.50 -0.57
C ILE A 63 -20.28 1.19 -1.58
N VAL A 64 -20.46 2.49 -1.82
CA VAL A 64 -19.60 3.26 -2.74
C VAL A 64 -18.16 3.25 -2.25
N LEU A 65 -17.94 3.42 -0.94
CA LEU A 65 -16.60 3.40 -0.37
C LEU A 65 -15.94 2.03 -0.46
N VAL A 66 -16.67 0.94 -0.20
CA VAL A 66 -16.16 -0.42 -0.39
C VAL A 66 -15.79 -0.65 -1.86
N ALA A 67 -16.68 -0.30 -2.78
CA ALA A 67 -16.44 -0.48 -4.21
C ALA A 67 -15.21 0.31 -4.67
N PHE A 68 -15.09 1.58 -4.29
CA PHE A 68 -13.94 2.41 -4.62
C PHE A 68 -12.65 1.93 -3.95
N GLY A 69 -12.72 1.52 -2.68
CA GLY A 69 -11.60 1.00 -1.91
C GLY A 69 -11.02 -0.28 -2.51
N VAL A 70 -11.87 -1.22 -2.91
CA VAL A 70 -11.45 -2.48 -3.53
C VAL A 70 -11.00 -2.29 -4.96
N LEU A 71 -11.82 -1.62 -5.79
CA LEU A 71 -11.59 -1.54 -7.23
C LEU A 71 -10.56 -0.48 -7.61
N VAL A 72 -10.60 0.70 -6.99
CA VAL A 72 -9.70 1.79 -7.40
C VAL A 72 -8.44 1.78 -6.55
N ILE A 73 -8.60 1.89 -5.22
CA ILE A 73 -7.46 1.98 -4.31
C ILE A 73 -6.66 0.67 -4.29
N GLY A 74 -7.36 -0.48 -4.23
CA GLY A 74 -6.74 -1.80 -4.26
C GLY A 74 -6.00 -2.10 -5.57
N LEU A 75 -6.59 -1.79 -6.74
CA LEU A 75 -5.89 -1.97 -8.02
C LEU A 75 -4.65 -1.08 -8.14
N VAL A 76 -4.74 0.18 -7.69
CA VAL A 76 -3.60 1.08 -7.66
C VAL A 76 -2.48 0.51 -6.80
N ASP A 77 -2.77 0.02 -5.60
CA ASP A 77 -1.75 -0.62 -4.74
C ASP A 77 -1.16 -1.88 -5.37
N ASN A 78 -1.99 -2.70 -6.03
CA ASN A 78 -1.58 -3.97 -6.63
C ASN A 78 -0.79 -3.81 -7.94
N ILE A 79 -0.97 -2.71 -8.68
CA ILE A 79 -0.32 -2.49 -9.99
C ILE A 79 0.83 -1.49 -9.88
N LEU A 80 0.63 -0.37 -9.17
CA LEU A 80 1.59 0.72 -9.14
C LEU A 80 2.85 0.33 -8.37
N ARG A 81 2.74 -0.52 -7.34
CA ARG A 81 3.89 -0.98 -6.56
C ARG A 81 4.82 -1.90 -7.36
N PRO A 82 4.36 -2.99 -8.00
CA PRO A 82 5.23 -3.81 -8.85
C PRO A 82 5.94 -3.01 -9.93
N ILE A 83 5.26 -2.06 -10.57
CA ILE A 83 5.85 -1.21 -11.63
C ILE A 83 6.96 -0.32 -11.07
N LEU A 84 6.74 0.31 -9.92
CA LEU A 84 7.73 1.18 -9.29
C LEU A 84 8.92 0.40 -8.72
N VAL A 85 8.66 -0.78 -8.13
CA VAL A 85 9.67 -1.63 -7.51
C VAL A 85 10.50 -2.36 -8.56
N GLY A 86 9.86 -2.91 -9.60
CA GLY A 86 10.53 -3.58 -10.72
C GLY A 86 11.47 -2.67 -11.50
N LYS A 87 11.36 -1.35 -11.33
CA LYS A 87 12.27 -0.36 -11.93
C LYS A 87 13.48 -0.01 -11.05
N SER A 88 13.45 -0.29 -9.75
CA SER A 88 14.47 0.18 -8.79
C SER A 88 15.21 -0.94 -8.06
N THR A 89 14.68 -2.15 -7.98
CA THR A 89 15.33 -3.25 -7.26
C THR A 89 15.88 -4.26 -8.25
N ARG A 90 17.20 -4.37 -8.35
CA ARG A 90 17.89 -5.52 -8.98
C ARG A 90 17.73 -6.75 -8.09
N MET A 91 16.48 -7.18 -7.90
CA MET A 91 16.20 -8.35 -7.09
C MET A 91 16.69 -9.59 -7.85
N PRO A 92 17.56 -10.42 -7.26
CA PRO A 92 17.98 -11.65 -7.92
C PRO A 92 16.78 -12.55 -8.24
N ASP A 93 16.76 -13.17 -9.42
CA ASP A 93 15.61 -13.94 -9.92
C ASP A 93 15.16 -15.06 -8.98
N TYR A 94 16.09 -15.67 -8.23
CA TYR A 94 15.77 -16.71 -7.26
C TYR A 94 14.91 -16.18 -6.09
N LEU A 95 15.10 -14.94 -5.67
CA LEU A 95 14.30 -14.30 -4.61
C LEU A 95 12.88 -14.02 -5.10
N VAL A 96 12.72 -13.64 -6.37
CA VAL A 96 11.41 -13.46 -7.00
C VAL A 96 10.69 -14.80 -7.08
N LEU A 97 11.36 -15.87 -7.52
CA LEU A 97 10.80 -17.22 -7.56
C LEU A 97 10.36 -17.72 -6.19
N VAL A 98 11.25 -17.63 -5.18
CA VAL A 98 10.96 -18.11 -3.83
C VAL A 98 9.82 -17.31 -3.20
N SER A 99 9.82 -15.98 -3.37
CA SER A 99 8.76 -15.13 -2.84
C SER A 99 7.42 -15.33 -3.56
N THR A 100 7.43 -15.60 -4.86
CA THR A 100 6.23 -15.94 -5.63
C THR A 100 5.65 -17.27 -5.18
N LEU A 101 6.47 -18.32 -5.10
CA LEU A 101 6.03 -19.65 -4.67
C LEU A 101 5.57 -19.67 -3.21
N GLY A 102 6.30 -18.98 -2.33
CA GLY A 102 5.91 -18.80 -0.93
C GLY A 102 4.67 -17.91 -0.76
N GLY A 103 4.51 -16.90 -1.60
CA GLY A 103 3.30 -16.09 -1.65
C GLY A 103 2.09 -16.92 -2.05
N ILE A 104 2.23 -17.74 -3.10
CA ILE A 104 1.14 -18.62 -3.56
C ILE A 104 0.76 -19.64 -2.48
N SER A 105 1.73 -20.22 -1.78
CA SER A 105 1.42 -21.24 -0.75
C SER A 105 0.66 -20.67 0.45
N VAL A 106 0.85 -19.39 0.78
CA VAL A 106 0.20 -18.72 1.92
C VAL A 106 -1.08 -18.00 1.53
N LEU A 107 -1.11 -17.35 0.36
CA LEU A 107 -2.18 -16.42 -0.07
C LEU A 107 -2.91 -16.88 -1.35
N GLY A 108 -2.57 -18.04 -1.92
CA GLY A 108 -3.14 -18.51 -3.18
C GLY A 108 -2.77 -17.63 -4.36
N VAL A 109 -3.68 -17.46 -5.33
CA VAL A 109 -3.41 -16.70 -6.56
C VAL A 109 -2.98 -15.25 -6.28
N SER A 110 -3.52 -14.62 -5.23
CA SER A 110 -3.12 -13.26 -4.82
C SER A 110 -1.64 -13.17 -4.41
N GLY A 111 -1.07 -14.28 -3.95
CA GLY A 111 0.32 -14.41 -3.55
C GLY A 111 1.35 -14.22 -4.67
N LEU A 112 0.93 -14.36 -5.94
CA LEU A 112 1.79 -14.10 -7.10
C LEU A 112 2.32 -12.67 -7.15
N VAL A 113 1.49 -11.71 -6.71
CA VAL A 113 1.83 -10.28 -6.69
C VAL A 113 2.35 -9.88 -5.31
N THR A 114 1.69 -10.35 -4.25
CA THR A 114 2.03 -9.98 -2.87
C THR A 114 3.39 -10.54 -2.44
N GLY A 115 3.77 -11.74 -2.89
CA GLY A 115 5.03 -12.38 -2.54
C GLY A 115 6.26 -11.55 -2.93
N PRO A 116 6.48 -11.28 -4.23
CA PRO A 116 7.57 -10.42 -4.69
C PRO A 116 7.54 -9.01 -4.08
N LEU A 117 6.33 -8.46 -3.88
CA LEU A 117 6.17 -7.15 -3.25
C LEU A 117 6.71 -7.10 -1.82
N VAL A 118 6.34 -8.08 -0.98
CA VAL A 118 6.80 -8.17 0.41
C VAL A 118 8.30 -8.39 0.46
N ALA A 119 8.83 -9.27 -0.40
CA ALA A 119 10.26 -9.55 -0.43
C ALA A 119 11.07 -8.31 -0.88
N ALA A 120 10.57 -7.53 -1.83
CA ALA A 120 11.22 -6.28 -2.25
C ALA A 120 11.19 -5.21 -1.16
N LEU A 121 10.10 -5.12 -0.39
CA LEU A 121 10.03 -4.24 0.79
C LEU A 121 11.09 -4.65 1.83
N PHE A 122 11.21 -5.95 2.09
CA PHE A 122 12.20 -6.46 3.04
C PHE A 122 13.62 -6.07 2.64
N ILE A 123 13.98 -6.24 1.36
CA ILE A 123 15.30 -5.82 0.85
C ILE A 123 15.48 -4.31 0.97
N ALA A 124 14.48 -3.51 0.59
CA ALA A 124 14.57 -2.05 0.70
C ALA A 124 14.81 -1.59 2.15
N VAL A 125 14.11 -2.19 3.12
CA VAL A 125 14.34 -1.91 4.55
C VAL A 125 15.75 -2.34 4.97
N TRP A 126 16.19 -3.53 4.53
CA TRP A 126 17.51 -4.05 4.84
C TRP A 126 18.64 -3.17 4.30
N GLU A 127 18.48 -2.63 3.08
CA GLU A 127 19.43 -1.68 2.48
C GLU A 127 19.49 -0.36 3.25
N VAL A 128 18.34 0.20 3.66
CA VAL A 128 18.30 1.43 4.48
C VAL A 128 18.99 1.23 5.83
N VAL A 129 18.76 0.09 6.48
CA VAL A 129 19.43 -0.26 7.75
C VAL A 129 20.93 -0.49 7.54
N GLY A 130 21.32 -1.16 6.45
CA GLY A 130 22.72 -1.40 6.09
C GLY A 130 23.48 -0.11 5.80
N ALA A 131 22.89 0.81 5.04
CA ALA A 131 23.47 2.11 4.71
C ALA A 131 23.66 3.00 5.95
N SER A 132 22.79 2.86 6.94
CA SER A 132 22.91 3.55 8.23
C SER A 132 24.14 3.09 9.04
N LYS A 133 24.63 1.86 8.83
CA LYS A 133 25.82 1.34 9.52
C LYS A 133 27.15 1.80 8.92
N THR A 134 27.18 2.18 7.64
CA THR A 134 28.39 2.62 6.95
C THR A 134 28.73 4.10 7.12
N ALA A 135 27.81 4.90 7.68
CA ALA A 135 28.01 6.35 7.90
C ALA A 135 28.76 6.70 9.20
N GLY A 136 29.25 5.70 9.94
CA GLY A 136 29.92 5.86 11.24
C GLY A 136 31.45 5.81 11.22
N GLU A 137 32.10 5.55 10.08
CA GLU A 137 33.57 5.44 9.99
C GLU A 137 34.17 6.81 9.59
N PRO A 138 34.95 7.51 10.44
CA PRO A 138 35.68 8.69 10.01
C PRO A 138 36.81 8.31 9.04
N PRO A 139 37.12 9.15 8.04
CA PRO A 139 38.26 8.92 7.15
C PRO A 139 39.57 8.98 7.97
N GLY A 140 40.33 7.89 7.95
CA GLY A 140 41.67 7.78 8.53
C GLY A 140 42.75 8.42 7.67
#